data_AF-A0A3R7RXE2-F1
#
_entry.id   AF-A0A3R7RXE2-F1
#
_cell.length_a   1.000
_cell.length_b   1.000
_cell.length_c   1.000
_cell.angle_alpha   90.00
_cell.angle_beta   90.00
_cell.angle_gamma   90.00
#
_symmetry.space_group_name_H-M   'P 1'
#
loop_
_entity.id
_entity.type
_entity.pdbx_description
1 polymer ?
#
loop_
_entity_poly.entity_id
_entity_poly.type
_entity_poly.pdbx_seq_one_letter_code
_entity_poly.pdbx_strand_id
1 'polypeptide(L)'
;MTEYKKLCALVSQLREEVTLLNRNFAAGDEEDAEALHALSVSIQTLVANARPRLLKIFRKATETDPNRQIYNEAMCAAIKQLLEDMCEVVGCLFGGLVKEMLLSEDKLSLEECPSIAWAENAYSQHLLRRAQTEAWQKRLATNFSDLFLFETETRAVYGAEEKQSRETLMQAKQTDKTSIQQMLKAREAAKWEAEVQRRSDEHRRLMEASSHCGVDGIEAVLLRVPEPFRKVLAGNMLQLVRALRTTPEDPNIRRIRCNNMRVMMEYSHVAFCSGCQTCQEFVAAAEVLWYMLGYHVEYSTAPTSSLGAIIGNSPPILLPCGAHASEHALAVIGFEEYSERFFTLREPDPMREPSEWMSWYATLEAVVGCLEDTLA
;
A
#
# COMPACT_ATOMS: atom_id res chain seq x y z
N MET A 1 -27.80 15.19 -53.42
CA MET A 1 -27.91 15.32 -51.95
C MET A 1 -26.69 16.04 -51.40
N THR A 2 -26.87 17.06 -50.54
CA THR A 2 -25.78 17.80 -49.90
C THR A 2 -25.05 16.94 -48.85
N GLU A 3 -23.80 17.28 -48.54
CA GLU A 3 -22.98 16.52 -47.56
C GLU A 3 -23.63 16.46 -46.17
N TYR A 4 -24.26 17.55 -45.73
CA TYR A 4 -25.06 17.59 -44.51
C TYR A 4 -26.16 16.52 -44.48
N LYS A 5 -26.96 16.39 -45.57
CA LYS A 5 -28.02 15.37 -45.64
C LYS A 5 -27.48 13.94 -45.57
N LYS A 6 -26.28 13.69 -46.13
CA LYS A 6 -25.62 12.39 -46.03
C LYS A 6 -25.18 12.09 -44.60
N LEU A 7 -24.67 13.08 -43.87
CA LEU A 7 -24.27 12.92 -42.47
C LEU A 7 -25.48 12.74 -41.55
N CYS A 8 -26.58 13.45 -41.79
CA CYS A 8 -27.83 13.19 -41.07
C CYS A 8 -28.28 11.73 -41.21
N ALA A 9 -28.27 11.19 -42.44
CA ALA A 9 -28.62 9.79 -42.68
C ALA A 9 -27.70 8.81 -41.94
N LEU A 10 -26.38 9.06 -41.93
CA LEU A 10 -25.43 8.23 -41.19
C LEU A 10 -25.64 8.29 -39.68
N VAL A 11 -25.91 9.47 -39.11
CA VAL A 11 -26.18 9.62 -37.67
C VAL A 11 -27.52 8.98 -37.29
N SER A 12 -28.54 9.09 -38.13
CA SER A 12 -29.82 8.40 -37.93
C SER A 12 -29.64 6.87 -37.94
N GLN A 13 -28.92 6.33 -38.92
CA GLN A 13 -28.61 4.90 -38.97
C GLN A 13 -27.80 4.45 -37.76
N LEU A 14 -26.77 5.22 -37.38
CA LEU A 14 -25.96 4.94 -36.19
C LEU A 14 -26.83 4.91 -34.92
N ARG A 15 -27.81 5.81 -34.80
CA ARG A 15 -28.74 5.84 -33.67
C ARG A 15 -29.57 4.57 -33.60
N GLU A 16 -30.12 4.11 -34.72
CA GLU A 16 -30.91 2.88 -34.78
C GLU A 16 -30.07 1.67 -34.38
N GLU A 17 -28.87 1.54 -34.94
CA GLU A 17 -27.97 0.41 -34.69
C GLU A 17 -27.44 0.39 -33.25
N VAL A 18 -27.01 1.54 -32.71
CA VAL A 18 -26.58 1.64 -31.30
C VAL A 18 -27.72 1.33 -30.34
N THR A 19 -28.93 1.81 -30.63
CA THR A 19 -30.12 1.52 -29.80
C THR A 19 -30.41 0.02 -29.79
N LEU A 20 -30.35 -0.62 -30.96
CA LEU A 20 -30.54 -2.07 -31.08
C LEU A 20 -29.47 -2.85 -30.31
N LEU A 21 -28.20 -2.50 -30.47
CA LEU A 21 -27.09 -3.16 -29.80
C LEU A 21 -27.20 -3.03 -28.27
N ASN A 22 -27.46 -1.83 -27.76
CA ASN A 22 -27.59 -1.59 -26.33
C ASN A 22 -28.82 -2.26 -25.73
N ARG A 23 -29.92 -2.40 -26.50
CA ARG A 23 -31.09 -3.16 -26.06
C ARG A 23 -30.76 -4.64 -25.88
N ASN A 24 -30.06 -5.24 -26.84
CA ASN A 24 -29.65 -6.65 -26.76
C ASN A 24 -28.62 -6.85 -25.63
N PHE A 25 -27.67 -5.93 -25.47
CA PHE A 25 -26.71 -5.94 -24.37
C PHE A 25 -27.39 -5.87 -23.00
N ALA A 26 -28.38 -4.98 -22.82
CA ALA A 26 -29.12 -4.87 -21.57
C ALA A 26 -29.99 -6.10 -21.27
N ALA A 27 -30.49 -6.77 -22.31
CA ALA A 27 -31.25 -8.01 -22.19
C ALA A 27 -30.37 -9.25 -22.00
N GLY A 28 -29.07 -9.17 -22.31
CA GLY A 28 -28.16 -10.32 -22.34
C GLY A 28 -28.51 -11.34 -23.42
N ASP A 29 -29.11 -10.89 -24.52
CA ASP A 29 -29.58 -11.76 -25.61
C ASP A 29 -28.44 -12.07 -26.59
N GLU A 30 -27.85 -13.26 -26.49
CA GLU A 30 -26.75 -13.75 -27.32
C GLU A 30 -27.20 -14.76 -28.41
N GLU A 31 -28.50 -14.92 -28.67
CA GLU A 31 -29.01 -16.00 -29.54
C GLU A 31 -28.48 -15.92 -30.99
N ASP A 32 -28.23 -14.71 -31.51
CA ASP A 32 -27.66 -14.49 -32.85
C ASP A 32 -26.35 -13.69 -32.81
N ALA A 33 -25.28 -14.38 -32.39
CA ALA A 33 -23.95 -13.81 -32.28
C ALA A 33 -23.38 -13.28 -33.62
N GLU A 34 -23.79 -13.83 -34.76
CA GLU A 34 -23.36 -13.35 -36.09
C GLU A 34 -24.02 -12.00 -36.42
N ALA A 35 -25.32 -11.85 -36.16
CA ALA A 35 -26.02 -10.58 -36.35
C ALA A 35 -25.50 -9.49 -35.39
N LEU A 36 -25.19 -9.85 -34.14
CA LEU A 36 -24.62 -8.92 -33.16
C LEU A 36 -23.22 -8.43 -33.58
N HIS A 37 -22.39 -9.32 -34.12
CA HIS A 37 -21.08 -8.93 -34.66
C HIS A 37 -21.21 -8.06 -35.92
N ALA A 38 -22.11 -8.41 -36.85
CA ALA A 38 -22.36 -7.57 -38.02
C ALA A 38 -22.83 -6.16 -37.62
N LEU A 39 -23.68 -6.08 -36.59
CA LEU A 39 -24.13 -4.81 -36.01
C LEU A 39 -22.99 -4.03 -35.38
N SER A 40 -22.10 -4.67 -34.61
CA SER A 40 -20.95 -3.99 -34.00
C SER A 40 -19.97 -3.45 -35.05
N VAL A 41 -19.66 -4.24 -36.09
CA VAL A 41 -18.82 -3.82 -37.23
C VAL A 41 -19.46 -2.67 -38.01
N SER A 42 -20.77 -2.71 -38.21
CA SER A 42 -21.52 -1.64 -38.87
C SER A 42 -21.44 -0.33 -38.08
N ILE A 43 -21.67 -0.37 -36.76
CA ILE A 43 -21.52 0.79 -35.86
C ILE A 43 -20.11 1.36 -35.93
N GLN A 44 -19.08 0.52 -35.83
CA GLN A 44 -17.69 0.96 -35.94
C GLN A 44 -17.41 1.67 -37.29
N THR A 45 -17.93 1.10 -38.37
CA THR A 45 -17.82 1.66 -39.72
C THR A 45 -18.57 2.99 -39.85
N LEU A 46 -19.77 3.10 -39.30
CA LEU A 46 -20.57 4.33 -39.31
C LEU A 46 -19.87 5.44 -38.54
N VAL A 47 -19.30 5.15 -37.36
CA VAL A 47 -18.53 6.13 -36.57
C VAL A 47 -17.26 6.54 -37.31
N ALA A 48 -16.49 5.58 -37.82
CA ALA A 48 -15.25 5.84 -38.57
C ALA A 48 -15.48 6.70 -39.82
N ASN A 49 -16.63 6.54 -40.48
CA ASN A 49 -17.01 7.34 -41.64
C ASN A 49 -17.61 8.70 -41.27
N ALA A 50 -18.51 8.75 -40.28
CA ALA A 50 -19.24 9.96 -39.92
C ALA A 50 -18.35 10.98 -39.20
N ARG A 51 -17.52 10.54 -38.24
CA ARG A 51 -16.69 11.42 -37.39
C ARG A 51 -15.81 12.39 -38.20
N PRO A 52 -14.90 11.94 -39.09
CA PRO A 52 -14.01 12.87 -39.80
C PRO A 52 -14.78 13.84 -40.71
N ARG A 53 -15.88 13.39 -41.30
CA ARG A 53 -16.73 14.20 -42.18
C ARG A 53 -17.49 15.27 -41.39
N LEU A 54 -18.00 14.91 -40.22
CA LEU A 54 -18.70 15.82 -39.32
C LEU A 54 -17.76 16.86 -38.73
N LEU A 55 -16.58 16.45 -38.24
CA LEU A 55 -15.55 17.38 -37.76
C LEU A 55 -15.13 18.37 -38.84
N LYS A 56 -14.99 17.92 -40.09
CA LYS A 56 -14.63 18.77 -41.23
C LYS A 56 -15.68 19.87 -41.48
N ILE A 57 -16.97 19.55 -41.45
CA ILE A 57 -18.02 20.57 -41.66
C ILE A 57 -18.24 21.41 -40.40
N PHE A 58 -18.02 20.86 -39.22
CA PHE A 58 -18.08 21.58 -37.95
C PHE A 58 -17.01 22.65 -37.86
N ARG A 59 -15.73 22.32 -38.15
CA ARG A 59 -14.62 23.29 -38.20
C ARG A 59 -14.91 24.46 -39.14
N LYS A 60 -15.62 24.22 -40.25
CA LYS A 60 -16.07 25.25 -41.20
C LYS A 60 -17.27 26.06 -40.70
N ALA A 61 -18.15 25.47 -39.90
CA ALA A 61 -19.30 26.13 -39.29
C ALA A 61 -18.91 26.98 -38.07
N THR A 62 -17.75 26.72 -37.46
CA THR A 62 -17.18 27.48 -36.35
C THR A 62 -16.14 28.51 -36.80
N GLU A 63 -15.89 28.64 -38.11
CA GLU A 63 -15.01 29.67 -38.66
C GLU A 63 -15.55 31.05 -38.31
N THR A 64 -14.68 31.92 -37.81
CA THR A 64 -15.03 33.27 -37.32
C THR A 64 -14.59 34.37 -38.29
N ASP A 65 -13.73 34.05 -39.26
CA ASP A 65 -13.39 34.97 -40.36
C ASP A 65 -14.56 35.04 -41.37
N PRO A 66 -15.23 36.20 -41.52
CA PRO A 66 -16.36 36.36 -42.44
C PRO A 66 -15.99 36.08 -43.90
N ASN A 67 -14.71 36.19 -44.27
CA ASN A 67 -14.22 35.91 -45.62
C ASN A 67 -13.96 34.42 -45.88
N ARG A 68 -13.98 33.59 -44.83
CA ARG A 68 -13.77 32.13 -44.90
C ARG A 68 -15.02 31.33 -44.51
N GLN A 69 -16.01 31.98 -43.88
CA GLN A 69 -17.28 31.37 -43.51
C GLN A 69 -18.13 31.10 -44.76
N ILE A 70 -18.39 29.82 -45.04
CA ILE A 70 -19.15 29.37 -46.22
C ILE A 70 -20.61 29.00 -45.92
N TYR A 71 -20.99 28.96 -44.64
CA TYR A 71 -22.31 28.54 -44.18
C TYR A 71 -23.07 29.71 -43.54
N ASN A 72 -24.37 29.81 -43.83
CA ASN A 72 -25.25 30.78 -43.15
C ASN A 72 -25.51 30.35 -41.69
N GLU A 73 -26.02 31.27 -40.88
CA GLU A 73 -26.25 31.04 -39.44
C GLU A 73 -27.13 29.81 -39.16
N ALA A 74 -28.20 29.62 -39.94
CA ALA A 74 -29.10 28.48 -39.81
C ALA A 74 -28.39 27.14 -40.06
N MET A 75 -27.53 27.07 -41.08
CA MET A 75 -26.73 25.89 -41.36
C MET A 75 -25.64 25.66 -40.30
N CYS A 76 -25.02 26.72 -39.80
CA CYS A 76 -24.07 26.61 -38.68
C CYS A 76 -24.74 26.04 -37.42
N ALA A 77 -25.96 26.49 -37.10
CA ALA A 77 -26.75 25.93 -36.00
C ALA A 77 -27.11 24.46 -36.23
N ALA A 78 -27.53 24.10 -37.45
CA ALA A 78 -27.87 22.73 -37.82
C ALA A 78 -26.67 21.77 -37.73
N ILE A 79 -25.48 22.22 -38.15
CA ILE A 79 -24.24 21.43 -38.05
C ILE A 79 -23.82 21.24 -36.59
N LYS A 80 -23.96 22.27 -35.74
CA LYS A 80 -23.72 22.15 -34.29
C LYS A 80 -24.68 21.14 -33.67
N GLN A 81 -25.96 21.18 -34.01
CA GLN A 81 -26.94 20.20 -33.52
C GLN A 81 -26.58 18.77 -33.97
N LEU A 82 -26.18 18.57 -35.23
CA LEU A 82 -25.78 17.26 -35.73
C LEU A 82 -24.55 16.68 -34.99
N LEU A 83 -23.62 17.54 -34.55
CA LEU A 83 -22.53 17.13 -33.67
C LEU A 83 -23.03 16.67 -32.31
N GLU A 84 -23.94 17.42 -31.68
CA GLU A 84 -24.54 17.01 -30.40
C GLU A 84 -25.28 15.68 -30.54
N ASP A 85 -26.07 15.51 -31.60
CA ASP A 85 -26.78 14.26 -31.89
C ASP A 85 -25.82 13.08 -32.03
N MET A 86 -24.67 13.27 -32.69
CA MET A 86 -23.64 12.23 -32.78
C MET A 86 -22.97 11.97 -31.43
N CYS A 87 -22.73 13.02 -30.63
CA CYS A 87 -22.16 12.87 -29.28
C CYS A 87 -23.10 12.10 -28.35
N GLU A 88 -24.40 12.36 -28.43
CA GLU A 88 -25.41 11.64 -27.65
C GLU A 88 -25.41 10.15 -28.03
N VAL A 89 -25.48 9.84 -29.33
CA VAL A 89 -25.55 8.46 -29.81
C VAL A 89 -24.29 7.67 -29.47
N VAL A 90 -23.09 8.23 -29.71
CA VAL A 90 -21.84 7.57 -29.31
C VAL A 90 -21.71 7.53 -27.79
N GLY A 91 -22.23 8.52 -27.08
CA GLY A 91 -22.26 8.55 -25.61
C GLY A 91 -23.02 7.37 -25.01
N CYS A 92 -24.09 6.91 -25.68
CA CYS A 92 -24.81 5.70 -25.28
C CYS A 92 -23.94 4.42 -25.30
N LEU A 93 -22.86 4.37 -26.09
CA LEU A 93 -21.93 3.24 -26.10
C LEU A 93 -20.99 3.24 -24.88
N PHE A 94 -20.62 4.42 -24.37
CA PHE A 94 -19.66 4.58 -23.28
C PHE A 94 -20.31 4.87 -21.91
N GLY A 95 -21.63 5.06 -21.86
CA GLY A 95 -22.36 5.38 -20.64
C GLY A 95 -22.10 6.80 -20.11
N GLY A 96 -21.73 7.76 -20.97
CA GLY A 96 -21.37 9.11 -20.55
C GLY A 96 -21.17 10.10 -21.69
N LEU A 97 -20.71 11.32 -21.35
CA LEU A 97 -20.44 12.39 -22.30
C LEU A 97 -19.12 12.13 -23.05
N VAL A 98 -19.17 12.07 -24.39
CA VAL A 98 -18.02 11.71 -25.25
C VAL A 98 -17.56 12.85 -26.15
N LYS A 99 -18.07 14.06 -25.93
CA LYS A 99 -17.85 15.22 -26.81
C LYS A 99 -16.36 15.54 -26.98
N GLU A 100 -15.58 15.53 -25.91
CA GLU A 100 -14.13 15.79 -25.97
C GLU A 100 -13.38 14.68 -26.73
N MET A 101 -13.79 13.42 -26.56
CA MET A 101 -13.18 12.28 -27.28
C MET A 101 -13.53 12.27 -28.76
N LEU A 102 -14.73 12.74 -29.15
CA LEU A 102 -15.10 12.88 -30.55
C LEU A 102 -14.39 14.04 -31.23
N LEU A 103 -14.12 15.12 -30.50
CA LEU A 103 -13.43 16.31 -30.96
C LEU A 103 -11.90 16.18 -30.99
N SER A 104 -11.32 15.22 -30.25
CA SER A 104 -9.88 14.95 -30.28
C SER A 104 -9.42 14.47 -31.65
N GLU A 105 -8.12 14.55 -31.93
CA GLU A 105 -7.54 13.98 -33.15
C GLU A 105 -7.20 12.49 -32.99
N ASP A 106 -7.28 11.96 -31.77
CA ASP A 106 -6.98 10.57 -31.44
C ASP A 106 -8.07 9.63 -31.95
N LYS A 107 -7.68 8.41 -32.35
CA LYS A 107 -8.64 7.37 -32.74
C LYS A 107 -9.50 7.00 -31.53
N LEU A 108 -10.82 6.98 -31.74
CA LEU A 108 -11.77 6.55 -30.72
C LEU A 108 -11.65 5.02 -30.60
N SER A 109 -11.27 4.51 -29.43
CA SER A 109 -11.16 3.08 -29.18
C SER A 109 -12.54 2.48 -28.93
N LEU A 110 -13.24 2.11 -30.01
CA LEU A 110 -14.57 1.50 -29.93
C LEU A 110 -14.54 0.06 -29.40
N GLU A 111 -13.40 -0.62 -29.50
CA GLU A 111 -13.19 -1.97 -28.97
C GLU A 111 -13.27 -2.02 -27.44
N GLU A 112 -13.06 -0.89 -26.76
CA GLU A 112 -13.17 -0.75 -25.31
C GLU A 112 -14.62 -0.48 -24.84
N CYS A 113 -15.56 -0.28 -25.76
CA CYS A 113 -16.97 -0.09 -25.42
C CYS A 113 -17.57 -1.39 -24.88
N PRO A 114 -18.28 -1.38 -23.72
CA PRO A 114 -18.86 -2.58 -23.13
C PRO A 114 -19.79 -3.37 -24.06
N SER A 115 -20.71 -2.70 -24.78
CA SER A 115 -21.67 -3.38 -25.64
C SER A 115 -21.06 -3.90 -26.95
N ILE A 116 -20.04 -3.21 -27.49
CA ILE A 116 -19.27 -3.69 -28.64
C ILE A 116 -18.39 -4.88 -28.24
N ALA A 117 -17.64 -4.77 -27.13
CA ALA A 117 -16.81 -5.84 -26.61
C ALA A 117 -17.63 -7.09 -26.25
N TRP A 118 -18.84 -6.91 -25.71
CA TRP A 118 -19.79 -7.99 -25.45
C TRP A 118 -20.20 -8.72 -26.73
N ALA A 119 -20.61 -7.99 -27.78
CA ALA A 119 -20.99 -8.60 -29.05
C ALA A 119 -19.82 -9.34 -29.73
N GLU A 120 -18.61 -8.76 -29.68
CA GLU A 120 -17.39 -9.42 -30.18
C GLU A 120 -17.03 -10.68 -29.39
N ASN A 121 -17.24 -10.68 -28.07
CA ASN A 121 -17.05 -11.85 -27.22
C ASN A 121 -18.07 -12.95 -27.53
N ALA A 122 -19.35 -12.61 -27.67
CA ALA A 122 -20.40 -13.55 -28.06
C ALA A 122 -20.07 -14.22 -29.41
N TYR A 123 -19.60 -13.43 -30.39
CA TYR A 123 -19.16 -13.94 -31.69
C TYR A 123 -17.90 -14.82 -31.60
N SER A 124 -16.92 -14.42 -30.78
CA SER A 124 -15.72 -15.25 -30.54
C SER A 124 -16.10 -16.62 -29.97
N GLN A 125 -17.01 -16.66 -28.99
CA GLN A 125 -17.50 -17.93 -28.44
C GLN A 125 -18.28 -18.76 -29.45
N HIS A 126 -19.12 -18.12 -30.27
CA HIS A 126 -19.84 -18.79 -31.36
C HIS A 126 -18.88 -19.43 -32.37
N LEU A 127 -17.84 -18.71 -32.80
CA LEU A 127 -16.81 -19.24 -33.69
C LEU A 127 -16.09 -20.45 -33.10
N LEU A 128 -15.70 -20.37 -31.82
CA LEU A 128 -15.03 -21.48 -31.12
C LEU A 128 -15.95 -22.71 -31.03
N ARG A 129 -17.23 -22.52 -30.66
CA ARG A 129 -18.20 -23.62 -30.62
C ARG A 129 -18.40 -24.23 -32.00
N ARG A 130 -18.54 -23.40 -33.04
CA ARG A 130 -18.72 -23.85 -34.42
C ARG A 130 -17.49 -24.61 -34.94
N ALA A 131 -16.28 -24.17 -34.61
CA ALA A 131 -15.02 -24.85 -34.93
C ALA A 131 -14.87 -26.22 -34.23
N GLN A 132 -15.40 -26.36 -33.01
CA GLN A 132 -15.40 -27.61 -32.26
C GLN A 132 -16.40 -28.65 -32.79
N THR A 133 -17.36 -28.25 -33.63
CA THR A 133 -18.30 -29.21 -34.24
C THR A 133 -17.62 -30.03 -35.34
N GLU A 134 -17.91 -31.34 -35.40
CA GLU A 134 -17.38 -32.24 -36.43
C GLU A 134 -17.61 -31.76 -37.87
N ALA A 135 -18.65 -30.95 -38.07
CA ALA A 135 -18.99 -30.37 -39.37
C ALA A 135 -17.86 -29.50 -39.92
N TRP A 136 -17.13 -28.75 -39.08
CA TRP A 136 -16.02 -27.90 -39.53
C TRP A 136 -14.80 -28.71 -39.98
N GLN A 137 -14.45 -29.75 -39.21
CA GLN A 137 -13.31 -30.64 -39.49
C GLN A 137 -13.49 -31.47 -40.77
N LYS A 138 -14.75 -31.66 -41.22
CA LYS A 138 -15.11 -32.43 -42.42
C LYS A 138 -15.40 -31.56 -43.65
N ARG A 139 -15.19 -30.22 -43.59
CA ARG A 139 -15.45 -29.32 -44.73
C ARG A 139 -14.47 -29.57 -45.87
N LEU A 140 -15.01 -29.80 -47.06
CA LEU A 140 -14.26 -29.90 -48.31
C LEU A 140 -14.59 -28.70 -49.18
N ALA A 141 -13.56 -27.96 -49.61
CA ALA A 141 -13.75 -26.84 -50.52
C ALA A 141 -14.03 -27.39 -51.92
N THR A 142 -15.12 -26.92 -52.52
CA THR A 142 -15.53 -27.36 -53.87
C THR A 142 -15.06 -26.37 -54.95
N ASN A 143 -14.67 -25.16 -54.55
CA ASN A 143 -14.18 -24.10 -55.43
C ASN A 143 -13.22 -23.14 -54.68
N PHE A 144 -12.63 -22.18 -55.40
CA PHE A 144 -11.69 -21.19 -54.83
C PHE A 144 -12.34 -20.22 -53.83
N SER A 145 -13.62 -19.89 -53.99
CA SER A 145 -14.34 -19.03 -53.04
C SER A 145 -14.52 -19.73 -51.69
N ASP A 146 -14.78 -21.05 -51.71
CA ASP A 146 -14.86 -21.86 -50.49
C ASP A 146 -13.52 -21.89 -49.74
N LEU A 147 -12.40 -22.03 -50.47
CA LEU A 147 -11.05 -21.99 -49.89
C LEU A 147 -10.77 -20.67 -49.19
N PHE A 148 -11.07 -19.54 -49.84
CA PHE A 148 -10.88 -18.21 -49.26
C PHE A 148 -11.74 -18.00 -48.01
N LEU A 149 -12.99 -18.48 -48.05
CA LEU A 149 -13.89 -18.41 -46.90
C LEU A 149 -13.38 -19.26 -45.73
N PHE A 150 -12.88 -20.47 -45.99
CA PHE A 150 -12.31 -21.33 -44.95
C PHE A 150 -11.05 -20.73 -44.33
N GLU A 151 -10.16 -20.13 -45.13
CA GLU A 151 -8.98 -19.43 -44.62
C GLU A 151 -9.35 -18.26 -43.71
N THR A 152 -10.34 -17.45 -44.13
CA THR A 152 -10.82 -16.30 -43.36
C THR A 152 -11.43 -16.74 -42.03
N GLU A 153 -12.31 -17.74 -42.08
CA GLU A 153 -12.95 -18.30 -40.90
C GLU A 153 -11.93 -18.96 -39.95
N THR A 154 -10.93 -19.68 -40.48
CA THR A 154 -9.85 -20.31 -39.67
C THR A 154 -9.00 -19.26 -38.95
N ARG A 155 -8.65 -18.16 -39.62
CA ARG A 155 -7.95 -17.04 -38.97
C ARG A 155 -8.78 -16.42 -37.86
N ALA A 156 -10.09 -16.27 -38.06
CA ALA A 156 -10.99 -15.74 -37.03
C ALA A 156 -11.06 -16.66 -35.80
N VAL A 157 -11.09 -17.98 -36.01
CA VAL A 157 -11.04 -18.98 -34.92
C VAL A 157 -9.72 -18.88 -34.14
N TYR A 158 -8.56 -18.83 -34.82
CA TYR A 158 -7.28 -18.67 -34.13
C TYR A 158 -7.20 -17.35 -33.33
N GLY A 159 -7.75 -16.26 -33.88
CA GLY A 159 -7.85 -15.00 -33.14
C GLY A 159 -8.72 -15.12 -31.88
N ALA A 160 -9.84 -15.83 -31.96
CA ALA A 160 -10.70 -16.09 -30.81
C ALA A 160 -10.00 -16.98 -29.74
N GLU A 161 -9.27 -18.02 -30.16
CA GLU A 161 -8.50 -18.88 -29.25
C GLU A 161 -7.39 -18.12 -28.53
N GLU A 162 -6.67 -17.26 -29.25
CA GLU A 162 -5.62 -16.41 -28.68
C GLU A 162 -6.22 -15.42 -27.67
N LYS A 163 -7.33 -14.77 -28.01
CA LYS A 163 -8.05 -13.84 -27.13
C LYS A 163 -8.48 -14.52 -25.84
N GLN A 164 -9.14 -15.68 -25.93
CA GLN A 164 -9.57 -16.46 -24.76
C GLN A 164 -8.39 -16.92 -23.89
N SER A 165 -7.30 -17.37 -24.53
CA SER A 165 -6.08 -17.80 -23.82
C SER A 165 -5.43 -16.65 -23.07
N ARG A 166 -5.35 -15.46 -23.70
CA ARG A 166 -4.79 -14.25 -23.09
C ARG A 166 -5.64 -13.77 -21.92
N GLU A 167 -6.96 -13.74 -22.06
CA GLU A 167 -7.88 -13.38 -20.98
C GLU A 167 -7.73 -14.31 -19.77
N THR A 168 -7.68 -15.62 -20.01
CA THR A 168 -7.46 -16.63 -18.97
C THR A 168 -6.13 -16.40 -18.25
N LEU A 169 -5.04 -16.16 -18.99
CA LEU A 169 -3.72 -15.87 -18.41
C LEU A 169 -3.73 -14.58 -17.56
N MET A 170 -4.41 -13.53 -18.03
CA MET A 170 -4.51 -12.26 -17.31
C MET A 170 -5.31 -12.41 -16.01
N GLN A 171 -6.41 -13.16 -16.04
CA GLN A 171 -7.20 -13.49 -14.85
C GLN A 171 -6.39 -14.31 -13.84
N ALA A 172 -5.63 -15.31 -14.30
CA ALA A 172 -4.74 -16.10 -13.45
C ALA A 172 -3.67 -15.21 -12.78
N LYS A 173 -2.98 -14.37 -13.56
CA LYS A 173 -1.97 -13.43 -13.03
C LYS A 173 -2.56 -12.44 -12.03
N GLN A 174 -3.76 -11.93 -12.28
CA GLN A 174 -4.44 -11.01 -11.38
C GLN A 174 -4.82 -11.70 -10.06
N THR A 175 -5.25 -12.96 -10.13
CA THR A 175 -5.56 -13.79 -8.97
C THR A 175 -4.31 -14.06 -8.14
N ASP A 176 -3.21 -14.48 -8.78
CA ASP A 176 -1.92 -14.72 -8.13
C ASP A 176 -1.40 -13.45 -7.44
N LYS A 177 -1.44 -12.31 -8.14
CA LYS A 177 -1.04 -11.02 -7.59
C LYS A 177 -1.84 -10.69 -6.32
N THR A 178 -3.16 -10.89 -6.37
CA THR A 178 -4.05 -10.61 -5.23
C THR A 178 -3.73 -11.55 -4.05
N SER A 179 -3.51 -12.85 -4.33
CA SER A 179 -3.11 -13.84 -3.33
C SER A 179 -1.77 -13.51 -2.66
N ILE A 180 -0.75 -13.17 -3.44
CA ILE A 180 0.57 -12.76 -2.91
C ILE A 180 0.44 -11.51 -2.05
N GLN A 181 -0.33 -10.50 -2.49
CA GLN A 181 -0.56 -9.29 -1.71
C GLN A 181 -1.27 -9.58 -0.38
N GLN A 182 -2.26 -10.47 -0.38
CA GLN A 182 -2.93 -10.89 0.85
C GLN A 182 -1.98 -11.62 1.80
N MET A 183 -1.14 -12.53 1.27
CA MET A 183 -0.14 -13.25 2.05
C MET A 183 0.88 -12.29 2.68
N LEU A 184 1.38 -11.31 1.92
CA LEU A 184 2.33 -10.31 2.43
C LEU A 184 1.70 -9.47 3.54
N LYS A 185 0.47 -8.96 3.33
CA LYS A 185 -0.27 -8.21 4.36
C LYS A 185 -0.51 -9.04 5.62
N ALA A 186 -0.92 -10.31 5.48
CA ALA A 186 -1.12 -11.20 6.61
C ALA A 186 0.18 -11.45 7.38
N ARG A 187 1.31 -11.63 6.66
CA ARG A 187 2.62 -11.80 7.26
C ARG A 187 3.09 -10.55 8.01
N GLU A 188 2.89 -9.37 7.42
CA GLU A 188 3.19 -8.09 8.08
C GLU A 188 2.34 -7.89 9.34
N ALA A 189 1.03 -8.15 9.26
CA ALA A 189 0.12 -8.05 10.39
C ALA A 189 0.48 -9.02 11.53
N ALA A 190 0.73 -10.29 11.21
CA ALA A 190 1.11 -11.30 12.20
C ALA A 190 2.44 -10.95 12.88
N LYS A 191 3.41 -10.44 12.11
CA LYS A 191 4.69 -10.05 12.67
C LYS A 191 4.57 -8.76 13.53
N TRP A 192 3.68 -7.82 13.18
CA TRP A 192 3.35 -6.67 14.02
C TRP A 192 2.66 -7.08 15.33
N GLU A 193 1.70 -8.00 15.27
CA GLU A 193 1.02 -8.55 16.45
C GLU A 193 2.02 -9.22 17.41
N ALA A 194 2.94 -10.03 16.88
CA ALA A 194 4.01 -10.64 17.66
C ALA A 194 4.90 -9.58 18.35
N GLU A 195 5.21 -8.47 17.67
CA GLU A 195 6.00 -7.38 18.25
C GLU A 195 5.23 -6.63 19.34
N VAL A 196 3.94 -6.35 19.14
CA VAL A 196 3.07 -5.75 20.18
C VAL A 196 2.98 -6.64 21.41
N GLN A 197 2.82 -7.96 21.21
CA GLN A 197 2.80 -8.93 22.31
C GLN A 197 4.15 -8.93 23.04
N ARG A 198 5.27 -9.00 22.31
CA ARG A 198 6.62 -8.96 22.89
C ARG A 198 6.86 -7.71 23.74
N ARG A 199 6.47 -6.53 23.24
CA ARG A 199 6.56 -5.25 23.98
C ARG A 199 5.74 -5.27 25.26
N SER A 200 4.53 -5.83 25.19
CA SER A 200 3.63 -5.94 26.34
C SER A 200 4.18 -6.93 27.38
N ASP A 201 4.74 -8.06 26.93
CA ASP A 201 5.36 -9.07 27.79
C ASP A 201 6.60 -8.53 28.49
N GLU A 202 7.41 -7.75 27.78
CA GLU A 202 8.57 -7.08 28.35
C GLU A 202 8.18 -6.06 29.41
N HIS A 203 7.25 -5.16 29.10
CA HIS A 203 6.76 -4.17 30.06
C HIS A 203 6.22 -4.86 31.32
N ARG A 204 5.40 -5.90 31.15
CA ARG A 204 4.86 -6.70 32.25
C ARG A 204 5.95 -7.36 33.09
N ARG A 205 6.94 -8.01 32.46
CA ARG A 205 8.07 -8.64 33.19
C ARG A 205 8.85 -7.64 34.03
N LEU A 206 9.10 -6.43 33.50
CA LEU A 206 9.82 -5.39 34.23
C LEU A 206 8.98 -4.79 35.38
N MET A 207 7.67 -4.60 35.16
CA MET A 207 6.74 -4.22 36.23
C MET A 207 6.68 -5.25 37.35
N GLU A 208 6.57 -6.54 37.02
CA GLU A 208 6.54 -7.63 38.00
C GLU A 208 7.87 -7.73 38.76
N ALA A 209 9.00 -7.63 38.07
CA ALA A 209 10.33 -7.69 38.69
C ALA A 209 10.58 -6.52 39.65
N SER A 210 10.24 -5.30 39.26
CA SER A 210 10.38 -4.12 40.13
C SER A 210 9.46 -4.18 41.34
N SER A 211 8.21 -4.61 41.15
CA SER A 211 7.23 -4.77 42.24
C SER A 211 7.63 -5.87 43.22
N HIS A 212 8.21 -6.97 42.72
CA HIS A 212 8.65 -8.09 43.56
C HIS A 212 9.90 -7.74 44.38
N CYS A 213 10.83 -6.97 43.82
CA CYS A 213 12.03 -6.55 44.53
C CYS A 213 11.73 -5.44 45.55
N GLY A 214 11.02 -4.39 45.14
CA GLY A 214 10.81 -3.20 45.97
C GLY A 214 12.13 -2.54 46.41
N VAL A 215 12.03 -1.57 47.33
CA VAL A 215 13.21 -0.86 47.88
C VAL A 215 14.12 -1.81 48.66
N ASP A 216 13.55 -2.70 49.47
CA ASP A 216 14.30 -3.66 50.29
C ASP A 216 15.09 -4.66 49.42
N GLY A 217 14.69 -4.86 48.17
CA GLY A 217 15.35 -5.76 47.21
C GLY A 217 16.51 -5.14 46.43
N ILE A 218 16.83 -3.85 46.59
CA ILE A 218 17.88 -3.17 45.82
C ILE A 218 19.24 -3.88 45.96
N GLU A 219 19.62 -4.23 47.19
CA GLU A 219 20.88 -4.96 47.45
C GLU A 219 20.89 -6.29 46.71
N ALA A 220 19.78 -7.03 46.74
CA ALA A 220 19.64 -8.30 46.03
C ALA A 220 19.72 -8.13 44.50
N VAL A 221 19.20 -7.02 43.93
CA VAL A 221 19.36 -6.70 42.51
C VAL A 221 20.82 -6.40 42.17
N LEU A 222 21.50 -5.59 42.99
CA LEU A 222 22.92 -5.26 42.79
C LEU A 222 23.84 -6.46 42.94
N LEU A 223 23.52 -7.40 43.85
CA LEU A 223 24.30 -8.63 44.04
C LEU A 223 24.33 -9.54 42.80
N ARG A 224 23.33 -9.43 41.90
CA ARG A 224 23.30 -10.15 40.61
C ARG A 224 24.35 -9.65 39.64
N VAL A 225 24.83 -8.41 39.81
CA VAL A 225 25.90 -7.85 38.99
C VAL A 225 27.24 -8.37 39.51
N PRO A 226 28.22 -8.71 38.65
CA PRO A 226 29.54 -9.11 39.11
C PRO A 226 30.21 -8.02 39.97
N GLU A 227 30.89 -8.45 41.02
CA GLU A 227 31.50 -7.60 42.05
C GLU A 227 32.22 -6.33 41.54
N PRO A 228 33.12 -6.39 40.53
CA PRO A 228 33.83 -5.19 40.07
C PRO A 228 32.92 -4.10 39.49
N PHE A 229 31.70 -4.44 39.08
CA PHE A 229 30.77 -3.51 38.43
C PHE A 229 29.61 -3.07 39.32
N ARG A 230 29.44 -3.67 40.51
CA ARG A 230 28.34 -3.32 41.44
C ARG A 230 28.39 -1.86 41.87
N LYS A 231 29.57 -1.41 42.34
CA LYS A 231 29.78 0.00 42.76
C LYS A 231 29.62 0.97 41.59
N VAL A 232 29.99 0.56 40.38
CA VAL A 232 29.82 1.37 39.17
C VAL A 232 28.34 1.56 38.86
N LEU A 233 27.55 0.48 38.83
CA LEU A 233 26.10 0.57 38.60
C LEU A 233 25.41 1.39 39.69
N ALA A 234 25.73 1.13 40.96
CA ALA A 234 25.16 1.87 42.08
C ALA A 234 25.49 3.38 41.98
N GLY A 235 26.73 3.71 41.63
CA GLY A 235 27.17 5.09 41.39
C GLY A 235 26.41 5.77 40.26
N ASN A 236 26.25 5.10 39.12
CA ASN A 236 25.51 5.63 37.97
C ASN A 236 24.02 5.80 38.27
N MET A 237 23.41 4.91 39.06
CA MET A 237 22.03 5.06 39.52
C MET A 237 21.88 6.22 40.49
N LEU A 238 22.80 6.36 41.45
CA LEU A 238 22.78 7.49 42.39
C LEU A 238 22.92 8.83 41.67
N GLN A 239 23.78 8.90 40.65
CA GLN A 239 23.91 10.09 39.80
C GLN A 239 22.60 10.40 39.06
N LEU A 240 21.93 9.39 38.50
CA LEU A 240 20.63 9.57 37.85
C LEU A 240 19.57 10.12 38.82
N VAL A 241 19.45 9.55 40.02
CA VAL A 241 18.47 10.02 41.01
C VAL A 241 18.80 11.44 41.50
N ARG A 242 20.08 11.76 41.71
CA ARG A 242 20.50 13.13 42.04
C ARG A 242 20.21 14.11 40.91
N ALA A 243 20.38 13.70 39.65
CA ALA A 243 20.01 14.51 38.49
C ALA A 243 18.50 14.74 38.42
N LEU A 244 17.67 13.72 38.69
CA LEU A 244 16.21 13.87 38.77
C LEU A 244 15.79 14.89 39.82
N ARG A 245 16.49 14.96 40.95
CA ARG A 245 16.20 15.95 42.01
C ARG A 245 16.65 17.37 41.66
N THR A 246 17.79 17.50 40.99
CA THR A 246 18.43 18.81 40.75
C THR A 246 17.97 19.46 39.45
N THR A 247 17.66 18.67 38.42
CA THR A 247 17.22 19.13 37.10
C THR A 247 16.06 18.25 36.57
N PRO A 248 14.89 18.22 37.25
CA PRO A 248 13.79 17.29 36.94
C PRO A 248 13.22 17.44 35.52
N GLU A 249 13.43 18.59 34.88
CA GLU A 249 12.93 18.92 33.54
C GLU A 249 13.86 18.47 32.39
N ASP A 250 15.07 17.95 32.69
CA ASP A 250 16.00 17.54 31.62
C ASP A 250 15.44 16.34 30.82
N PRO A 251 15.18 16.49 29.51
CA PRO A 251 14.62 15.43 28.71
C PRO A 251 15.53 14.20 28.61
N ASN A 252 16.85 14.33 28.80
CA ASN A 252 17.78 13.21 28.70
C ASN A 252 17.73 12.29 29.91
N ILE A 253 17.38 12.83 31.08
CA ILE A 253 17.15 12.00 32.27
C ILE A 253 15.71 11.51 32.29
N ARG A 254 14.70 12.30 31.88
CA ARG A 254 13.31 11.83 31.83
C ARG A 254 13.06 10.78 30.75
N ARG A 255 13.87 10.75 29.69
CA ARG A 255 13.75 9.80 28.58
C ARG A 255 15.11 9.21 28.22
N ILE A 256 15.43 8.09 28.84
CA ILE A 256 16.69 7.36 28.63
C ILE A 256 16.62 6.63 27.29
N ARG A 257 17.40 7.12 26.32
CA ARG A 257 17.48 6.54 24.97
C ARG A 257 18.49 5.39 24.96
N CYS A 258 18.03 4.17 24.71
CA CYS A 258 18.88 2.97 24.72
C CYS A 258 19.96 2.98 23.63
N ASN A 259 19.72 3.72 22.53
CA ASN A 259 20.68 3.86 21.42
C ASN A 259 21.72 4.96 21.67
N ASN A 260 21.75 5.59 22.85
CA ASN A 260 22.71 6.61 23.20
C ASN A 260 24.02 5.99 23.69
N MET A 261 25.16 6.45 23.15
CA MET A 261 26.49 5.94 23.52
C MET A 261 26.79 6.05 25.02
N ARG A 262 26.39 7.14 25.66
CA ARG A 262 26.55 7.33 27.11
C ARG A 262 25.78 6.28 27.89
N VAL A 263 24.52 6.03 27.51
CA VAL A 263 23.68 5.01 28.15
C VAL A 263 24.24 3.60 27.93
N MET A 264 24.76 3.32 26.73
CA MET A 264 25.46 2.05 26.44
C MET A 264 26.68 1.84 27.33
N MET A 265 27.47 2.89 27.61
CA MET A 265 28.66 2.80 28.46
C MET A 265 28.32 2.74 29.95
N GLU A 266 27.42 3.61 30.43
CA GLU A 266 27.09 3.73 31.85
C GLU A 266 26.21 2.59 32.36
N TYR A 267 25.31 2.07 31.50
CA TYR A 267 24.31 1.08 31.88
C TYR A 267 24.48 -0.26 31.15
N SER A 268 25.58 -0.45 30.41
CA SER A 268 25.82 -1.60 29.53
C SER A 268 24.72 -1.84 28.50
N HIS A 269 23.88 -0.84 28.25
CA HIS A 269 22.59 -1.01 27.61
C HIS A 269 22.72 -1.08 26.08
N VAL A 270 23.45 -2.07 25.60
CA VAL A 270 23.42 -2.49 24.21
C VAL A 270 22.26 -3.47 24.12
N ALA A 271 21.15 -3.03 23.55
CA ALA A 271 19.87 -3.74 23.56
C ALA A 271 20.07 -5.27 23.52
N PHE A 272 19.75 -5.93 24.64
CA PHE A 272 19.71 -7.38 24.76
C PHE A 272 20.96 -8.06 24.19
N CYS A 273 22.11 -7.76 24.76
CA CYS A 273 23.30 -8.57 24.56
C CYS A 273 22.98 -10.03 24.92
N SER A 274 22.78 -10.92 23.95
CA SER A 274 22.40 -12.31 24.22
C SER A 274 23.60 -13.23 24.47
N GLY A 275 24.81 -12.78 24.14
CA GLY A 275 26.03 -13.58 24.17
C GLY A 275 26.94 -13.39 25.38
N CYS A 276 26.72 -12.39 26.24
CA CYS A 276 27.57 -12.13 27.40
C CYS A 276 26.73 -12.04 28.68
N GLN A 277 26.91 -13.03 29.58
CA GLN A 277 26.18 -13.10 30.85
C GLN A 277 26.42 -11.86 31.73
N THR A 278 27.65 -11.37 31.81
CA THR A 278 27.99 -10.16 32.60
C THR A 278 27.21 -8.94 32.12
N CYS A 279 27.16 -8.69 30.81
CA CYS A 279 26.40 -7.58 30.24
C CYS A 279 24.89 -7.77 30.45
N GLN A 280 24.39 -9.01 30.36
CA GLN A 280 22.97 -9.31 30.62
C GLN A 280 22.56 -9.01 32.04
N GLU A 281 23.32 -9.49 33.01
CA GLU A 281 23.05 -9.27 34.44
C GLU A 281 23.11 -7.78 34.77
N PHE A 282 24.08 -7.06 34.19
CA PHE A 282 24.22 -5.62 34.36
C PHE A 282 23.02 -4.84 33.80
N VAL A 283 22.63 -5.14 32.55
CA VAL A 283 21.46 -4.50 31.92
C VAL A 283 20.19 -4.85 32.67
N ALA A 284 19.96 -6.12 33.02
CA ALA A 284 18.77 -6.54 33.74
C ALA A 284 18.65 -5.84 35.10
N ALA A 285 19.77 -5.71 35.83
CA ALA A 285 19.78 -4.94 37.08
C ALA A 285 19.45 -3.47 36.84
N ALA A 286 20.02 -2.85 35.79
CA ALA A 286 19.76 -1.46 35.45
C ALA A 286 18.28 -1.21 35.11
N GLU A 287 17.67 -2.06 34.30
CA GLU A 287 16.27 -1.94 33.87
C GLU A 287 15.29 -2.09 35.04
N VAL A 288 15.55 -3.06 35.94
CA VAL A 288 14.72 -3.25 37.13
C VAL A 288 14.83 -2.04 38.05
N LEU A 289 16.04 -1.50 38.26
CA LEU A 289 16.23 -0.29 39.07
C LEU A 289 15.56 0.93 38.42
N TRP A 290 15.64 1.11 37.10
CA TRP A 290 14.89 2.17 36.41
C TRP A 290 13.38 2.03 36.62
N TYR A 291 12.84 0.82 36.54
CA TYR A 291 11.42 0.60 36.83
C TYR A 291 11.05 0.94 38.27
N MET A 292 11.91 0.63 39.25
CA MET A 292 11.70 1.07 40.64
C MET A 292 11.68 2.60 40.78
N LEU A 293 12.46 3.32 39.96
CA LEU A 293 12.47 4.79 39.90
C LEU A 293 11.25 5.37 39.16
N GLY A 294 10.37 4.54 38.60
CA GLY A 294 9.16 4.97 37.87
C GLY A 294 9.33 5.11 36.35
N TYR A 295 10.39 4.56 35.77
CA TYR A 295 10.55 4.52 34.31
C TYR A 295 9.78 3.37 33.68
N HIS A 296 9.14 3.62 32.55
CA HIS A 296 8.46 2.61 31.74
C HIS A 296 9.14 2.44 30.38
N VAL A 297 9.25 1.20 29.92
CA VAL A 297 9.76 0.91 28.57
C VAL A 297 8.77 1.36 27.50
N GLU A 298 9.27 2.05 26.50
CA GLU A 298 8.52 2.58 25.37
C GLU A 298 9.32 2.41 24.07
N TYR A 299 8.61 2.45 22.94
CA TYR A 299 9.15 2.17 21.61
C TYR A 299 8.73 3.22 20.61
N SER A 300 9.65 3.68 19.75
CA SER A 300 9.29 4.60 18.67
C SER A 300 8.47 3.89 17.61
N THR A 301 7.59 4.64 16.95
CA THR A 301 6.88 4.19 15.75
C THR A 301 7.62 4.58 14.47
N ALA A 302 8.55 5.54 14.55
CA ALA A 302 9.38 5.97 13.45
C ALA A 302 10.56 5.01 13.23
N PRO A 303 10.97 4.78 11.96
CA PRO A 303 12.20 4.08 11.65
C PRO A 303 13.40 4.82 12.22
N THR A 304 14.36 4.08 12.77
CA THR A 304 15.61 4.64 13.31
C THR A 304 16.82 3.91 12.72
N SER A 305 18.05 4.35 13.01
CA SER A 305 19.24 3.65 12.54
C SER A 305 19.48 2.36 13.32
N SER A 306 20.12 1.39 12.67
CA SER A 306 20.45 0.13 13.35
C SER A 306 21.39 0.36 14.51
N LEU A 307 21.14 -0.33 15.63
CA LEU A 307 22.06 -0.28 16.76
C LEU A 307 23.48 -0.72 16.34
N GLY A 308 23.56 -1.72 15.45
CA GLY A 308 24.82 -2.14 14.82
C GLY A 308 25.52 -1.03 14.03
N ALA A 309 24.77 -0.24 13.24
CA ALA A 309 25.34 0.91 12.52
C ALA A 309 25.74 2.04 13.47
N ILE A 310 24.97 2.30 14.52
CA ILE A 310 25.32 3.28 15.54
C ILE A 310 26.64 2.90 16.22
N ILE A 311 26.77 1.62 16.62
CA ILE A 311 28.01 1.09 17.23
C ILE A 311 29.17 1.15 16.23
N GLY A 312 28.95 0.73 14.98
CA GLY A 312 29.98 0.72 13.94
C GLY A 312 30.48 2.11 13.54
N ASN A 313 29.64 3.14 13.68
CA ASN A 313 29.99 4.53 13.38
C ASN A 313 30.48 5.33 14.61
N SER A 314 30.43 4.74 15.80
CA SER A 314 30.87 5.39 17.05
C SER A 314 32.32 5.04 17.37
N PRO A 315 33.01 5.85 18.22
CA PRO A 315 34.25 5.43 18.85
C PRO A 315 34.05 4.09 19.59
N PRO A 316 35.12 3.28 19.78
CA PRO A 316 35.01 1.99 20.42
C PRO A 316 34.33 2.08 21.80
N ILE A 317 33.14 1.48 21.92
CA ILE A 317 32.34 1.45 23.15
C ILE A 317 32.79 0.23 23.94
N LEU A 318 33.41 0.43 25.11
CA LEU A 318 33.76 -0.65 26.03
C LEU A 318 32.58 -0.93 26.96
N LEU A 319 32.14 -2.19 26.99
CA LEU A 319 31.11 -2.65 27.92
C LEU A 319 31.75 -3.14 29.23
N PRO A 320 30.97 -3.33 30.32
CA PRO A 320 31.50 -3.80 31.59
C PRO A 320 32.26 -5.12 31.49
N CYS A 321 31.91 -6.01 30.57
CA CYS A 321 32.68 -7.25 30.35
C CYS A 321 34.11 -7.02 29.81
N GLY A 322 34.50 -5.79 29.47
CA GLY A 322 35.80 -5.42 28.92
C GLY A 322 35.92 -5.56 27.41
N ALA A 323 34.94 -6.18 26.75
CA ALA A 323 34.89 -6.31 25.29
C ALA A 323 34.15 -5.13 24.64
N HIS A 324 34.41 -4.91 23.35
CA HIS A 324 33.75 -3.86 22.58
C HIS A 324 32.28 -4.20 22.30
N ALA A 325 31.42 -3.20 22.26
CA ALA A 325 30.00 -3.38 21.90
C ALA A 325 29.80 -4.04 20.52
N SER A 326 30.73 -3.80 19.58
CA SER A 326 30.74 -4.42 18.25
C SER A 326 30.98 -5.94 18.26
N GLU A 327 31.56 -6.48 19.33
CA GLU A 327 31.84 -7.91 19.50
C GLU A 327 30.65 -8.68 20.07
N HIS A 328 29.60 -7.98 20.51
CA HIS A 328 28.45 -8.60 21.13
C HIS A 328 27.34 -8.91 20.12
N ALA A 329 26.73 -10.08 20.29
CA ALA A 329 25.50 -10.43 19.58
C ALA A 329 24.35 -9.57 20.12
N LEU A 330 23.86 -8.66 19.28
CA LEU A 330 22.72 -7.80 19.57
C LEU A 330 21.43 -8.53 19.21
N ALA A 331 20.48 -8.62 20.14
CA ALA A 331 19.17 -9.14 19.76
C ALA A 331 18.49 -8.16 18.80
N VAL A 332 18.01 -8.68 17.69
CA VAL A 332 17.18 -7.91 16.76
C VAL A 332 15.81 -7.75 17.41
N ILE A 333 15.45 -6.51 17.75
CA ILE A 333 14.15 -6.16 18.30
C ILE A 333 13.37 -5.40 17.24
N GLY A 334 12.16 -5.88 16.95
CA GLY A 334 11.23 -5.20 16.07
C GLY A 334 11.39 -5.49 14.59
N PHE A 335 10.55 -4.79 13.83
CA PHE A 335 10.33 -4.98 12.41
C PHE A 335 11.30 -4.13 11.60
N GLU A 336 12.23 -4.80 10.90
CA GLU A 336 12.87 -4.35 9.66
C GLU A 336 13.06 -2.82 9.54
N GLU A 337 13.89 -2.25 10.44
CA GLU A 337 14.35 -0.83 10.50
C GLU A 337 13.87 0.01 11.72
N TYR A 338 14.07 -0.56 12.91
CA TYR A 338 14.32 0.07 14.23
C TYR A 338 13.25 1.02 14.78
N SER A 339 12.34 0.47 15.59
CA SER A 339 11.78 1.24 16.70
C SER A 339 12.86 1.44 17.77
N GLU A 340 13.24 2.68 18.05
CA GLU A 340 14.12 3.01 19.17
C GLU A 340 13.41 2.66 20.48
N ARG A 341 14.08 1.85 21.30
CA ARG A 341 13.67 1.54 22.68
C ARG A 341 14.14 2.67 23.60
N PHE A 342 13.28 3.09 24.51
CA PHE A 342 13.64 4.08 25.53
C PHE A 342 12.88 3.80 26.83
N PHE A 343 13.42 4.31 27.92
CA PHE A 343 12.77 4.30 29.22
C PHE A 343 12.30 5.72 29.52
N THR A 344 10.99 5.91 29.60
CA THR A 344 10.36 7.20 29.90
C THR A 344 9.91 7.23 31.34
N LEU A 345 10.32 8.25 32.10
CA LEU A 345 9.86 8.48 33.45
C LEU A 345 8.37 8.82 33.45
N ARG A 346 7.58 8.00 34.14
CA ARG A 346 6.14 8.20 34.37
C ARG A 346 5.93 8.71 35.80
N GLU A 347 6.35 9.95 36.02
CA GLU A 347 6.12 10.65 37.28
C GLU A 347 4.61 10.91 37.48
N PRO A 348 4.02 10.52 38.63
CA PRO A 348 2.62 10.83 38.95
C PRO A 348 2.39 12.34 39.01
N ASP A 349 1.22 12.82 38.60
CA ASP A 349 0.93 14.27 38.65
C ASP A 349 0.58 14.66 40.10
N PRO A 350 1.36 15.50 40.81
CA PRO A 350 1.10 15.84 42.20
C PRO A 350 -0.24 16.57 42.40
N MET A 351 -0.78 17.21 41.35
CA MET A 351 -2.07 17.90 41.41
C MET A 351 -3.26 16.96 41.22
N ARG A 352 -3.06 15.80 40.56
CA ARG A 352 -4.11 14.81 40.28
C ARG A 352 -4.03 13.58 41.19
N GLU A 353 -2.82 13.13 41.46
CA GLU A 353 -2.47 11.88 42.14
C GLU A 353 -1.48 12.15 43.29
N PRO A 354 -1.85 13.01 44.28
CA PRO A 354 -0.92 13.45 45.32
C PRO A 354 -0.39 12.29 46.18
N SER A 355 -1.20 11.26 46.44
CA SER A 355 -0.78 10.08 47.20
C SER A 355 0.24 9.23 46.46
N GLU A 356 0.07 9.06 45.15
CA GLU A 356 0.98 8.27 44.32
C GLU A 356 2.30 9.03 44.15
N TRP A 357 2.23 10.35 43.95
CA TRP A 357 3.41 11.20 43.90
C TRP A 357 4.23 11.15 45.20
N MET A 358 3.56 11.27 46.36
CA MET A 358 4.24 11.17 47.67
C MET A 358 4.87 9.79 47.89
N SER A 359 4.18 8.72 47.48
CA SER A 359 4.72 7.35 47.55
C SER A 359 5.95 7.19 46.67
N TRP A 360 5.86 7.65 45.41
CA TRP A 360 6.97 7.63 44.47
C TRP A 360 8.18 8.43 44.98
N TYR A 361 7.95 9.62 45.51
CA TYR A 361 9.01 10.44 46.08
C TYR A 361 9.67 9.76 47.30
N ALA A 362 8.88 9.15 48.19
CA ALA A 362 9.42 8.39 49.31
C ALA A 362 10.25 7.17 48.84
N THR A 363 9.80 6.47 47.79
CA THR A 363 10.57 5.39 47.15
C THR A 363 11.90 5.91 46.60
N LEU A 364 11.92 7.07 45.93
CA LEU A 364 13.16 7.67 45.43
C LEU A 364 14.15 7.96 46.56
N GLU A 365 13.71 8.58 47.66
CA GLU A 365 14.59 8.88 48.81
C GLU A 365 15.13 7.60 49.45
N ALA A 366 14.30 6.55 49.56
CA ALA A 366 14.73 5.28 50.11
C ALA A 366 15.75 4.57 49.19
N VAL A 367 15.55 4.64 47.87
CA VAL A 367 16.54 4.15 46.88
C VAL A 367 17.87 4.89 47.01
N VAL A 368 17.85 6.22 47.19
CA VAL A 368 19.08 7.00 47.41
C VAL A 368 19.84 6.50 48.63
N GLY A 369 19.15 6.31 49.77
CA GLY A 369 19.77 5.78 50.99
C GLY A 369 20.47 4.44 50.76
N CYS A 370 19.77 3.48 50.15
CA CYS A 370 20.35 2.17 49.85
C CYS A 370 21.55 2.23 48.90
N LEU A 371 21.51 3.11 47.89
CA LEU A 371 22.62 3.29 46.95
C LEU A 371 23.83 3.96 47.61
N GLU A 372 23.62 4.91 48.52
CA GLU A 372 24.70 5.56 49.28
C GLU A 372 25.39 4.56 50.22
N ASP A 373 24.62 3.73 50.92
CA ASP A 373 25.15 2.67 51.80
C ASP A 373 25.98 1.63 51.02
N THR A 374 25.59 1.33 49.78
CA THR A 374 26.34 0.39 48.91
C THR A 374 27.67 0.96 48.42
N LEU A 375 27.81 2.29 48.40
CA LEU A 375 29.01 2.98 47.93
C LEU A 375 30.01 3.26 49.04
N ALA A 376 29.53 3.42 50.28
CA ALA A 376 30.36 3.47 51.49
C ALA A 376 31.27 2.23 51.62
#